data_AF-A0A378MV43-F1
#
_entry.id   AF-A0A378MV43-F1
#
_cell.length_a   1.000
_cell.length_b   1.000
_cell.length_c   1.000
_cell.angle_alpha   90.00
_cell.angle_beta   90.00
_cell.angle_gamma   90.00
#
_symmetry.space_group_name_H-M   'P 1'
#
loop_
_entity.id
_entity.type
_entity.pdbx_description
1 polymer ?
#
loop_
_entity_poly.entity_id
_entity_poly.type
_entity_poly.pdbx_seq_one_letter_code
_entity_poly.pdbx_strand_id
1 'polypeptide(L)' 'MQSRVQAKPEKLEEVKAEILKIPHTEIHGEKTDEGKLVVTIESNVHLALSDRIDQVRDIKGVIVVSLISNYIDEQ' A
#
# COMPACT_ATOMS: atom_id res chain seq x y z
N MET A 1 -9.90 2.64 -2.64
CA MET A 1 -8.98 3.81 -2.69
C MET A 1 -7.58 3.26 -2.91
N GLN A 2 -6.75 3.88 -3.75
CA GLN A 2 -5.42 3.34 -4.02
C GLN A 2 -4.38 4.01 -3.13
N SER A 3 -3.31 3.29 -2.82
CA SER A 3 -2.15 3.81 -2.10
C SER A 3 -0.87 3.31 -2.77
N ARG A 4 0.15 4.15 -2.84
CA ARG A 4 1.49 3.77 -3.26
C ARG A 4 2.36 3.69 -2.03
N VAL A 5 2.98 2.55 -1.85
CA VAL A 5 3.90 2.28 -0.76
C VAL A 5 5.29 2.24 -1.36
N GLN A 6 6.19 3.12 -0.94
CA GLN A 6 7.60 3.02 -1.26
C GLN A 6 8.29 2.31 -0.11
N ALA A 7 9.01 1.26 -0.43
CA ALA A 7 9.77 0.44 0.49
C ALA A 7 11.22 0.29 0.01
N LYS A 8 12.09 -0.19 0.88
CA LYS A 8 13.44 -0.57 0.46
C LYS A 8 13.37 -1.78 -0.48
N PRO A 9 14.06 -1.77 -1.62
CA PRO A 9 14.07 -2.91 -2.56
C PRO A 9 14.51 -4.20 -1.87
N GLU A 10 15.44 -4.11 -0.92
CA GLU A 10 15.96 -5.23 -0.10
C GLU A 10 14.90 -5.88 0.83
N LYS A 11 13.86 -5.13 1.18
CA LYS A 11 12.75 -5.58 2.05
C LYS A 11 11.41 -5.56 1.33
N LEU A 12 11.43 -5.40 0.01
CA LEU A 12 10.21 -5.25 -0.78
C LEU A 12 9.39 -6.54 -0.80
N GLU A 13 10.06 -7.69 -0.87
CA GLU A 13 9.40 -9.00 -0.75
C GLU A 13 8.75 -9.21 0.63
N GLU A 14 9.41 -8.78 1.71
CA GLU A 14 8.86 -8.83 3.08
C GLU A 14 7.61 -7.96 3.17
N VAL A 15 7.71 -6.72 2.72
CA VAL A 15 6.60 -5.76 2.70
C VAL A 15 5.42 -6.28 1.87
N LYS A 16 5.71 -6.83 0.69
CA LYS A 16 4.71 -7.45 -0.16
C LYS A 16 4.00 -8.61 0.54
N ALA A 17 4.76 -9.52 1.13
CA ALA A 17 4.20 -10.70 1.80
C ALA A 17 3.31 -10.30 2.99
N GLU A 18 3.67 -9.26 3.74
CA GLU A 18 2.86 -8.72 4.81
C GLU A 18 1.59 -8.07 4.27
N ILE A 19 1.68 -7.23 3.24
CA ILE A 19 0.52 -6.62 2.59
C ILE A 19 -0.43 -7.70 2.09
N LEU A 20 0.07 -8.75 1.42
CA LEU A 20 -0.75 -9.83 0.88
C LEU A 20 -1.52 -10.62 1.97
N LYS A 21 -1.08 -10.54 3.25
CA LYS A 21 -1.81 -11.12 4.38
C LYS A 21 -2.93 -10.22 4.89
N ILE A 22 -2.92 -8.93 4.56
CA ILE A 22 -3.95 -7.99 5.01
C ILE A 22 -5.20 -8.20 4.14
N PRO A 23 -6.34 -8.57 4.74
CA PRO A 23 -7.58 -8.79 3.98
C PRO A 23 -8.04 -7.49 3.33
N HIS A 24 -8.67 -7.60 2.15
CA HIS A 24 -9.07 -6.48 1.29
C HIS A 24 -7.95 -5.49 0.94
N THR A 25 -6.73 -6.01 0.79
CA THR A 25 -5.66 -5.29 0.11
C THR A 25 -5.29 -6.05 -1.15
N GLU A 26 -5.04 -5.31 -2.23
CA GLU A 26 -4.72 -5.87 -3.53
C GLU A 26 -3.52 -5.12 -4.11
N ILE A 27 -2.51 -5.85 -4.53
CA ILE A 27 -1.29 -5.27 -5.09
C ILE A 27 -1.50 -5.12 -6.61
N HIS A 28 -1.60 -3.90 -7.10
CA HIS A 28 -1.74 -3.62 -8.54
C HIS A 28 -0.41 -3.56 -9.27
N GLY A 29 0.67 -3.26 -8.56
CA GLY A 29 1.98 -3.15 -9.19
C GLY A 29 3.10 -3.11 -8.19
N GLU A 30 4.20 -3.75 -8.53
CA GLU A 30 5.43 -3.72 -7.76
C GLU A 30 6.61 -3.45 -8.69
N LYS A 31 7.54 -2.66 -8.19
CA LYS A 31 8.77 -2.23 -8.84
C LYS A 31 9.88 -2.53 -7.85
N THR A 32 10.26 -3.80 -7.80
CA THR A 32 11.32 -4.32 -6.91
C THR A 32 12.64 -3.61 -7.17
N ASP A 33 12.92 -3.23 -8.42
CA ASP A 33 14.11 -2.48 -8.83
C ASP A 33 14.17 -1.06 -8.24
N GLU A 34 13.02 -0.37 -8.14
CA GLU A 34 12.93 0.99 -7.60
C GLU A 34 12.45 1.05 -6.14
N GLY A 35 12.12 -0.09 -5.51
CA GLY A 35 11.54 -0.10 -4.17
C GLY A 35 10.09 0.44 -4.10
N LYS A 36 9.28 0.32 -5.16
CA LYS A 36 7.91 0.88 -5.17
C LYS A 36 6.86 -0.21 -5.25
N LEU A 37 5.80 -0.09 -4.46
CA LEU A 37 4.57 -0.88 -4.51
C LEU A 37 3.36 0.02 -4.71
N VAL A 38 2.39 -0.48 -5.46
CA VAL A 38 1.07 0.12 -5.64
C VAL A 38 0.07 -0.89 -5.10
N VAL A 39 -0.65 -0.45 -4.08
CA VAL A 39 -1.53 -1.28 -3.27
C VAL A 39 -2.88 -0.58 -3.17
N THR A 40 -3.94 -1.24 -3.60
CA THR A 40 -5.30 -0.82 -3.32
C THR A 40 -5.71 -1.39 -1.98
N ILE A 41 -6.24 -0.52 -1.13
CA ILE A 41 -6.87 -0.95 0.12
C ILE A 41 -8.35 -0.65 -0.02
N GLU A 42 -9.15 -1.70 -0.02
CA GLU A 42 -10.60 -1.62 -0.03
C GLU A 42 -11.10 -1.74 1.41
N SER A 43 -11.90 -0.80 1.86
CA SER A 43 -12.46 -0.83 3.21
C SER A 43 -13.80 -0.11 3.21
N ASN A 44 -14.83 -0.79 3.69
CA ASN A 44 -16.16 -0.19 3.89
C ASN A 44 -16.20 0.81 5.05
N VAL A 45 -15.13 0.89 5.85
CA VAL A 45 -15.04 1.73 7.05
C VAL A 45 -13.74 2.54 7.00
N HIS A 46 -13.86 3.88 7.08
CA HIS A 46 -12.71 4.79 7.11
C HIS A 46 -11.71 4.47 8.25
N LEU A 47 -12.21 4.10 9.42
CA LEU A 47 -11.37 3.67 10.55
C LEU A 47 -10.52 2.43 10.22
N ALA A 48 -11.10 1.44 9.56
CA ALA A 48 -10.38 0.24 9.14
C ALA A 48 -9.34 0.54 8.04
N LEU A 49 -9.61 1.52 7.19
CA LEU A 49 -8.67 1.98 6.18
C LEU A 49 -7.43 2.62 6.82
N SER A 50 -7.63 3.52 7.79
CA SER A 50 -6.54 4.17 8.52
C SER A 50 -5.68 3.17 9.30
N ASP A 51 -6.30 2.19 9.96
CA ASP A 51 -5.59 1.12 10.67
C ASP A 51 -4.70 0.31 9.71
N ARG A 52 -5.24 -0.07 8.54
CA ARG A 52 -4.48 -0.81 7.52
C ARG A 52 -3.35 0.00 6.91
N ILE A 53 -3.57 1.29 6.65
CA ILE A 53 -2.50 2.18 6.16
C ILE A 53 -1.40 2.28 7.22
N ASP A 54 -1.76 2.37 8.50
CA ASP A 54 -0.79 2.42 9.60
C ASP A 54 -0.03 1.11 9.72
N GLN A 55 -0.71 -0.05 9.62
CA GLN A 55 -0.08 -1.37 9.55
C GLN A 55 0.93 -1.45 8.41
N VAL A 56 0.53 -1.04 7.20
CA VAL A 56 1.42 -1.04 6.04
C VAL A 56 2.61 -0.10 6.26
N ARG A 57 2.39 1.07 6.84
CA ARG A 57 3.44 2.03 7.16
C ARG A 57 4.40 1.52 8.25
N ASP A 58 3.92 0.71 9.18
CA ASP A 58 4.72 0.10 10.26
C ASP A 58 5.58 -1.06 9.78
N ILE A 59 5.27 -1.65 8.60
CA ILE A 59 6.07 -2.75 8.07
C ILE A 59 7.53 -2.32 7.92
N LYS A 60 8.43 -3.07 8.57
CA LYS A 60 9.87 -2.87 8.46
C LYS A 60 10.31 -2.97 7.01
N GLY A 61 10.70 -1.83 6.44
CA GLY A 61 11.08 -1.73 5.04
C GLY A 61 10.30 -0.65 4.31
N VAL A 62 9.13 -0.24 4.79
CA VAL A 62 8.40 0.89 4.23
C VAL A 62 9.11 2.19 4.56
N ILE A 63 9.26 3.02 3.53
CA ILE A 63 9.90 4.34 3.56
C ILE A 63 8.82 5.41 3.59
N VAL A 64 7.84 5.31 2.68
CA VAL A 64 6.73 6.26 2.60
C VAL A 64 5.47 5.58 2.06
N VAL A 65 4.31 5.94 2.60
CA VAL A 65 2.99 5.59 2.04
C VAL A 65 2.34 6.86 1.53
N SER A 66 1.96 6.87 0.26
CA SER A 66 1.25 7.97 -0.40
C SER A 66 -0.13 7.49 -0.81
N LEU A 67 -1.17 8.16 -0.35
CA LEU A 67 -2.53 7.85 -0.78
C LEU A 67 -2.75 8.40 -2.19
N ILE A 68 -3.16 7.52 -3.10
CA ILE A 68 -3.53 7.89 -4.46
C ILE A 68 -5.05 7.87 -4.50
N SER A 69 -5.63 9.04 -4.32
CA SER A 69 -7.01 9.28 -4.71
C SER A 69 -7.02 9.38 -6.23
N ASN A 70 -7.39 8.29 -6.92
CA ASN A 70 -7.84 8.38 -8.30
C ASN A 70 -9.23 9.05 -8.29
N TYR A 71 -9.25 10.33 -7.95
CA TYR A 71 -10.41 11.19 -8.14
C TYR A 71 -10.41 11.52 -9.62
N ILE A 72 -11.04 10.65 -10.42
CA ILE A 72 -11.50 11.05 -11.74
C ILE A 72 -12.66 12.01 -11.44
N ASP A 73 -12.33 13.29 -11.23
CA ASP A 73 -13.33 14.33 -11.45
C ASP A 73 -13.44 14.45 -12.96
N GLU A 74 -14.43 13.75 -13.51
CA GLU A 74 -15.10 14.29 -14.68
C GLU A 74 -15.92 15.48 -14.18
N GLN A 75 -15.53 16.71 -14.51
CA GLN A 75 -16.42 17.83 -14.86
C GLN A 75 -15.69 18.83 -15.77
#